data_AF-A0A7X8V6N3-F1
#
_entry.id   AF-A0A7X8V6N3-F1
#
_cell.length_a   1.000
_cell.length_b   1.000
_cell.length_c   1.000
_cell.angle_alpha   90.00
_cell.angle_beta   90.00
_cell.angle_gamma   90.00
#
_symmetry.space_group_name_H-M   'P 1'
#
loop_
_entity.id
_entity.type
_entity.pdbx_description
1 polymer ?
#
loop_
_entity_poly.entity_id
_entity_poly.type
_entity_poly.pdbx_seq_one_letter_code
_entity_poly.pdbx_strand_id
1 'polypeptide(L)'
;MNQEACTTIIVGSKMMVDGSMIYGRSDDSSAIRATRLVYYPSGKGPKEFVAIDSPFRCPLPENRFGFHALEREDLPYHWGEGGFNDLGVGMSATETIFSNERVLELDPYVPEGLAENSVYHIILPYIKSAREGVLKLGEMIEKYGSAEGFGIAFMDGKETWYLENAGGHRWLAKKMPEDKYMVSGNQSRYRKYDPAKDLASKDLVEWARENKLFEGEFDFHEAYSLESEKDKTYNYPRVWYLQKLFTPSVEQDVTINDFPVYQKADRLLSIDDLKKAFRSHYDGTEHDPYLHSNPKEPYRPISIFRTIN
;
A
#
# COMPACT_ATOMS: atom_id res chain seq x y z
N MET A 1 10.18 17.05 5.10
CA MET A 1 9.94 15.92 4.17
C MET A 1 8.65 16.22 3.41
N ASN A 2 8.73 16.45 2.10
CA ASN A 2 7.54 16.45 1.25
C ASN A 2 7.01 15.01 1.27
N GLN A 3 5.93 14.76 2.02
CA GLN A 3 5.34 13.44 2.12
C GLN A 3 4.66 13.10 0.79
N GLU A 4 5.29 12.19 0.04
CA GLU A 4 4.62 11.38 -0.99
C GLU A 4 3.46 10.64 -0.30
N ALA A 5 2.32 10.54 -0.98
CA ALA A 5 1.08 10.23 -0.26
C ALA A 5 0.06 9.57 -1.16
N CYS A 6 0.17 8.27 -1.32
CA CYS A 6 -0.68 7.52 -2.23
C CYS A 6 -2.10 7.33 -1.71
N THR A 7 -2.99 6.86 -2.57
CA THR A 7 -4.29 6.29 -2.17
C THR A 7 -4.40 4.92 -2.84
N THR A 8 -4.86 3.91 -2.11
CA THR A 8 -4.96 2.54 -2.62
C THR A 8 -6.41 2.06 -2.61
N ILE A 9 -6.83 1.40 -3.69
CA ILE A 9 -8.11 0.71 -3.81
C ILE A 9 -7.86 -0.71 -4.32
N ILE A 10 -8.37 -1.71 -3.60
CA ILE A 10 -8.25 -3.12 -3.97
C ILE A 10 -9.64 -3.73 -4.05
N VAL A 11 -9.97 -4.41 -5.14
CA VAL A 11 -11.30 -5.00 -5.37
C VAL A 11 -11.16 -6.48 -5.70
N GLY A 12 -11.88 -7.31 -4.94
CA GLY A 12 -11.99 -8.73 -5.20
C GLY A 12 -12.80 -9.03 -6.46
N SER A 13 -12.51 -10.17 -7.09
CA SER A 13 -13.09 -10.56 -8.38
C SER A 13 -14.62 -10.62 -8.41
N LYS A 14 -15.26 -11.01 -7.30
CA LYS A 14 -16.73 -11.09 -7.22
C LYS A 14 -17.39 -9.72 -7.06
N MET A 15 -16.61 -8.65 -6.85
CA MET A 15 -17.09 -7.27 -6.82
C MET A 15 -16.83 -6.51 -8.13
N MET A 16 -16.17 -7.11 -9.12
CA MET A 16 -15.97 -6.50 -10.43
C MET A 16 -16.98 -7.03 -11.45
N VAL A 17 -17.50 -6.15 -12.31
CA VAL A 17 -18.49 -6.50 -13.36
C VAL A 17 -17.98 -7.53 -14.35
N ASP A 18 -16.67 -7.60 -14.55
CA ASP A 18 -15.99 -8.49 -15.49
C ASP A 18 -15.26 -9.67 -14.81
N GLY A 19 -15.37 -9.79 -13.49
CA GLY A 19 -14.69 -10.83 -12.72
C GLY A 19 -13.18 -10.63 -12.54
N SER A 20 -12.62 -9.48 -12.96
CA SER A 20 -11.21 -9.18 -12.76
C SER A 20 -10.88 -8.92 -11.28
N MET A 21 -9.65 -9.24 -10.86
CA MET A 21 -9.11 -8.73 -9.60
C MET A 21 -8.38 -7.42 -9.88
N ILE A 22 -8.69 -6.36 -9.13
CA ILE A 22 -8.06 -5.07 -9.33
C ILE A 22 -7.28 -4.65 -8.09
N TYR A 23 -6.05 -4.23 -8.32
CA TYR A 23 -5.31 -3.35 -7.43
C TYR A 23 -5.06 -2.04 -8.18
N GLY A 24 -5.42 -0.91 -7.56
CA GLY A 24 -5.12 0.42 -8.05
C GLY A 24 -4.48 1.26 -6.96
N ARG A 25 -3.56 2.13 -7.35
CA ARG A 25 -2.92 3.10 -6.47
C ARG A 25 -2.70 4.40 -7.24
N SER A 26 -2.96 5.53 -6.61
CA SER A 26 -2.45 6.82 -7.09
C SER A 26 -1.03 7.01 -6.58
N ASP A 27 -0.08 7.24 -7.48
CA ASP A 27 1.29 7.57 -7.13
C ASP A 27 1.42 9.09 -7.03
N ASP A 28 1.44 9.59 -5.80
CA ASP A 28 1.44 11.02 -5.51
C ASP A 28 2.81 11.48 -5.04
N SER A 29 3.55 12.12 -5.95
CA SER A 29 4.91 12.59 -5.71
C SER A 29 5.04 14.09 -5.97
N SER A 30 5.50 14.48 -7.17
CA SER A 30 5.75 15.87 -7.56
C SER A 30 5.29 16.10 -9.00
N ALA A 31 4.61 17.23 -9.23
CA ALA A 31 3.99 17.58 -10.52
C ALA A 31 4.98 17.74 -11.70
N ILE A 32 6.28 17.78 -11.42
CA ILE A 32 7.34 17.92 -12.44
C ILE A 32 8.12 16.62 -12.68
N ARG A 33 7.76 15.52 -12.01
CA ARG A 33 8.42 14.22 -12.20
C ARG A 33 7.73 13.45 -13.32
N ALA A 34 8.53 12.98 -14.27
CA ALA A 34 8.05 12.16 -15.36
C ALA A 34 8.17 10.67 -15.01
N THR A 35 7.11 9.90 -15.29
CA THR A 35 7.12 8.43 -15.20
C THR A 35 7.39 7.82 -16.57
N ARG A 36 8.19 6.75 -16.59
CA ARG A 36 8.45 5.92 -17.77
C ARG A 36 7.89 4.52 -17.54
N LEU A 37 7.11 4.04 -18.49
CA LEU A 37 6.80 2.61 -18.59
C LEU A 37 7.96 1.90 -19.27
N VAL A 38 8.67 1.05 -18.52
CA VAL A 38 9.86 0.35 -19.00
C VAL A 38 9.65 -1.16 -18.91
N TYR A 39 10.11 -1.89 -19.92
CA TYR A 39 10.20 -3.36 -19.88
C TYR A 39 11.65 -3.78 -19.75
N TYR A 40 11.92 -4.61 -18.75
CA TYR A 40 13.23 -5.22 -18.51
C TYR A 40 13.18 -6.69 -18.93
N PRO A 41 13.83 -7.11 -20.02
CA PRO A 41 13.78 -8.50 -20.51
C PRO A 41 14.28 -9.52 -19.48
N SER A 42 13.75 -10.74 -19.50
CA SER A 42 14.25 -11.85 -18.67
C SER A 42 15.72 -12.19 -18.96
N GLY A 43 16.40 -12.78 -17.99
CA GLY A 43 17.78 -13.24 -18.15
C GLY A 43 18.64 -12.96 -16.92
N LYS A 44 19.95 -12.78 -17.15
CA LYS A 44 20.90 -12.49 -16.08
C LYS A 44 20.80 -11.03 -15.67
N GLY A 45 20.47 -10.81 -14.40
CA GLY A 45 20.40 -9.49 -13.77
C GLY A 45 21.72 -9.08 -13.11
N PRO A 46 21.76 -7.88 -12.50
CA PRO A 46 22.83 -7.54 -11.56
C PRO A 46 22.82 -8.53 -10.38
N LYS A 47 24.01 -8.80 -9.80
CA LYS A 47 24.16 -9.67 -8.63
C LYS A 47 23.89 -8.97 -7.29
N GLU A 48 23.83 -7.65 -7.31
CA GLU A 48 23.58 -6.79 -6.15
C GLU A 48 22.67 -5.64 -6.61
N PHE A 49 21.70 -5.29 -5.78
CA PHE A 49 21.00 -4.02 -5.86
C PHE A 49 21.70 -3.01 -4.96
N VAL A 50 21.96 -1.81 -5.47
CA VAL A 50 22.51 -0.68 -4.70
C VAL A 50 21.60 0.51 -4.95
N ALA A 51 20.90 0.97 -3.92
CA ALA A 51 20.03 2.13 -4.02
C ALA A 51 20.85 3.39 -4.37
N ILE A 52 20.31 4.22 -5.28
CA ILE A 52 20.97 5.47 -5.69
C ILE A 52 20.77 6.58 -4.64
N ASP A 53 19.58 6.64 -4.04
CA ASP A 53 19.12 7.72 -3.16
C ASP A 53 18.85 7.27 -1.71
N SER A 54 19.31 6.07 -1.35
CA SER A 54 19.35 5.57 0.03
C SER A 54 20.59 4.68 0.24
N PRO A 55 20.99 4.36 1.49
CA PRO A 55 22.16 3.51 1.73
C PRO A 55 21.88 2.00 1.54
N PHE A 56 20.66 1.61 1.20
CA PHE A 56 20.25 0.21 1.06
C PHE A 56 21.01 -0.52 -0.05
N ARG A 57 21.37 -1.78 0.24
CA ARG A 57 21.92 -2.71 -0.74
C ARG A 57 21.61 -4.15 -0.38
N CYS A 58 21.43 -5.01 -1.38
CA CYS A 58 21.23 -6.44 -1.15
C CYS A 58 21.71 -7.31 -2.33
N PRO A 59 22.13 -8.56 -2.09
CA PRO A 59 22.39 -9.50 -3.16
C PRO A 59 21.09 -9.88 -3.88
N LEU A 60 21.18 -10.04 -5.19
CA LEU A 60 20.08 -10.45 -6.07
C LEU A 60 20.34 -11.85 -6.65
N PRO A 61 19.28 -12.65 -6.87
CA PRO A 61 19.41 -13.89 -7.64
C PRO A 61 19.97 -13.63 -9.04
N GLU A 62 20.80 -14.55 -9.56
CA GLU A 62 21.45 -14.37 -10.86
C GLU A 62 20.44 -14.23 -12.01
N ASN A 63 19.35 -14.99 -11.97
CA ASN A 63 18.33 -14.99 -13.00
C ASN A 63 17.08 -14.26 -12.51
N ARG A 64 16.55 -13.37 -13.36
CA ARG A 64 15.29 -12.67 -13.16
C ARG A 64 14.31 -12.94 -14.30
N PHE A 65 13.03 -12.93 -13.98
CA PHE A 65 11.96 -12.84 -14.98
C PHE A 65 12.00 -11.46 -15.65
N GLY A 66 11.43 -11.37 -16.85
CA GLY A 66 11.15 -10.08 -17.46
C GLY A 66 10.00 -9.41 -16.71
N PHE A 67 9.99 -8.09 -16.69
CA PHE A 67 8.97 -7.34 -15.95
C PHE A 67 8.83 -5.91 -16.47
N HIS A 68 7.64 -5.35 -16.29
CA HIS A 68 7.37 -3.94 -16.49
C HIS A 68 7.63 -3.17 -15.20
N ALA A 69 7.99 -1.89 -15.31
CA ALA A 69 8.05 -0.97 -14.19
C ALA A 69 7.51 0.40 -14.64
N LEU A 70 6.86 1.11 -13.73
CA LEU A 70 6.49 2.52 -13.87
C LEU A 70 7.54 3.33 -13.11
N GLU A 71 8.73 3.47 -13.69
CA GLU A 71 9.88 4.07 -13.01
C GLU A 71 9.96 5.58 -13.19
N ARG A 72 10.58 6.27 -12.22
CA ARG A 72 10.93 7.68 -12.35
C ARG A 72 12.02 7.88 -13.39
N GLU A 73 11.87 8.88 -14.27
CA GLU A 73 12.85 9.18 -15.30
C GLU A 73 14.24 9.55 -14.74
N ASP A 74 14.27 10.28 -13.63
CA ASP A 74 15.50 10.75 -12.97
C ASP A 74 16.20 9.67 -12.14
N LEU A 75 15.53 8.55 -11.85
CA LEU A 75 16.04 7.44 -11.06
C LEU A 75 15.70 6.09 -11.73
N PRO A 76 16.30 5.79 -12.91
CA PRO A 76 16.01 4.54 -13.63
C PRO A 76 16.39 3.31 -12.80
N TYR A 77 15.63 2.22 -12.99
CA TYR A 77 15.75 0.96 -12.24
C TYR A 77 15.52 1.08 -10.72
N HIS A 78 14.95 2.20 -10.28
CA HIS A 78 14.50 2.48 -8.93
C HIS A 78 13.07 3.01 -9.01
N TRP A 79 12.37 3.07 -7.87
CA TRP A 79 11.02 3.62 -7.82
C TRP A 79 10.11 2.99 -8.89
N GLY A 80 10.06 1.65 -8.94
CA GLY A 80 9.36 0.94 -10.03
C GLY A 80 7.83 0.98 -9.96
N GLU A 81 7.28 1.50 -8.85
CA GLU A 81 5.87 1.79 -8.52
C GLU A 81 4.87 0.65 -8.69
N GLY A 82 4.69 0.14 -9.90
CA GLY A 82 3.64 -0.80 -10.27
C GLY A 82 3.89 -1.49 -11.61
N GLY A 83 3.44 -2.75 -11.73
CA GLY A 83 3.52 -3.50 -12.98
C GLY A 83 3.48 -5.02 -12.77
N PHE A 84 3.81 -5.75 -13.83
CA PHE A 84 3.74 -7.22 -13.89
C PHE A 84 5.04 -7.83 -14.39
N ASN A 85 5.35 -9.05 -13.93
CA ASN A 85 6.39 -9.88 -14.51
C ASN A 85 5.85 -10.80 -15.63
N ASP A 86 6.75 -11.45 -16.38
CA ASP A 86 6.43 -12.34 -17.51
C ASP A 86 5.54 -13.55 -17.10
N LEU A 87 5.42 -13.83 -15.80
CA LEU A 87 4.56 -14.90 -15.26
C LEU A 87 3.15 -14.40 -14.90
N GLY A 88 2.86 -13.12 -15.11
CA GLY A 88 1.57 -12.51 -14.75
C GLY A 88 1.41 -12.23 -13.27
N VAL A 89 2.51 -12.21 -12.50
CA VAL A 89 2.49 -11.72 -11.11
C VAL A 89 2.60 -10.20 -11.16
N GLY A 90 1.68 -9.51 -10.49
CA GLY A 90 1.66 -8.06 -10.32
C GLY A 90 2.14 -7.64 -8.94
N MET A 91 2.76 -6.48 -8.87
CA MET A 91 3.16 -5.82 -7.63
C MET A 91 2.89 -4.33 -7.73
N SER A 92 2.57 -3.70 -6.61
CA SER A 92 2.69 -2.26 -6.48
C SER A 92 3.23 -1.86 -5.11
N ALA A 93 4.21 -0.97 -5.14
CA ALA A 93 4.96 -0.49 -3.99
C ALA A 93 5.20 1.03 -4.19
N THR A 94 4.69 1.93 -3.35
CA THR A 94 4.04 1.69 -2.04
C THR A 94 2.88 2.62 -1.72
N GLU A 95 2.08 2.23 -0.73
CA GLU A 95 1.25 3.13 0.06
C GLU A 95 2.01 3.52 1.34
N THR A 96 2.50 4.75 1.46
CA THR A 96 3.20 5.17 2.68
C THR A 96 2.27 5.09 3.89
N ILE A 97 2.67 4.36 4.92
CA ILE A 97 1.95 4.23 6.21
C ILE A 97 2.91 4.51 7.37
N PHE A 98 2.39 4.59 8.60
CA PHE A 98 3.20 5.01 9.75
C PHE A 98 2.96 4.11 10.95
N SER A 99 4.04 3.73 11.62
CA SER A 99 3.98 3.09 12.93
C SER A 99 3.96 4.12 14.06
N ASN A 100 3.34 3.79 15.19
CA ASN A 100 3.31 4.69 16.35
C ASN A 100 4.68 4.80 17.04
N GLU A 101 4.86 5.87 17.82
CA GLU A 101 6.12 6.18 18.51
C GLU A 101 6.55 5.06 19.46
N ARG A 102 5.62 4.42 20.19
CA ARG A 102 5.95 3.31 21.12
C ARG A 102 6.62 2.14 20.40
N VAL A 103 6.17 1.83 19.19
CA VAL A 103 6.79 0.79 18.35
C VAL A 103 8.15 1.24 17.88
N LEU A 104 8.28 2.49 17.40
CA LEU A 104 9.54 3.01 16.87
C LEU A 104 10.62 3.21 17.94
N GLU A 105 10.24 3.36 19.21
CA GLU A 105 11.18 3.34 20.34
C GLU A 105 11.81 1.94 20.56
N LEU A 106 11.07 0.88 20.26
CA LEU A 106 11.46 -0.51 20.53
C LEU A 106 11.98 -1.25 19.29
N ASP A 107 11.49 -0.89 18.11
CA ASP A 107 11.84 -1.43 16.80
C ASP A 107 11.89 -0.27 15.77
N PRO A 108 12.91 0.61 15.87
CA PRO A 108 13.03 1.79 15.01
C PRO A 108 13.22 1.40 13.55
N TYR A 109 12.85 2.31 12.65
CA TYR A 109 13.25 2.19 11.25
C TYR A 109 14.78 2.12 11.12
N VAL A 110 15.23 1.28 10.19
CA VAL A 110 16.64 1.03 9.90
C VAL A 110 17.03 1.93 8.73
N PRO A 111 17.91 2.94 8.90
CA PRO A 111 18.28 3.86 7.81
C PRO A 111 18.83 3.15 6.56
N GLU A 112 19.52 2.03 6.74
CA GLU A 112 20.05 1.16 5.69
C GLU A 112 19.08 0.06 5.25
N GLY A 113 17.81 0.12 5.68
CA GLY A 113 16.77 -0.86 5.40
C GLY A 113 16.01 -0.60 4.10
N LEU A 114 14.96 -1.40 3.90
CA LEU A 114 14.09 -1.35 2.74
C LEU A 114 13.32 -0.02 2.64
N ALA A 115 13.15 0.47 1.42
CA ALA A 115 12.29 1.62 1.10
C ALA A 115 11.66 1.45 -0.30
N GLU A 116 10.64 2.24 -0.59
CA GLU A 116 9.85 2.29 -1.83
C GLU A 116 10.74 2.31 -3.08
N ASN A 117 11.83 3.08 -3.03
CA ASN A 117 12.81 3.19 -4.10
C ASN A 117 13.42 1.85 -4.56
N SER A 118 13.39 0.81 -3.71
CA SER A 118 14.12 -0.45 -3.89
C SER A 118 13.20 -1.68 -3.98
N VAL A 119 12.14 -1.72 -3.18
CA VAL A 119 11.37 -2.94 -2.93
C VAL A 119 10.79 -3.55 -4.21
N TYR A 120 10.35 -2.73 -5.16
CA TYR A 120 9.82 -3.21 -6.44
C TYR A 120 10.84 -4.05 -7.23
N HIS A 121 12.05 -3.53 -7.43
CA HIS A 121 13.07 -4.15 -8.28
C HIS A 121 13.77 -5.35 -7.64
N ILE A 122 13.75 -5.45 -6.31
CA ILE A 122 14.37 -6.58 -5.59
C ILE A 122 13.39 -7.74 -5.32
N ILE A 123 12.08 -7.54 -5.55
CA ILE A 123 11.05 -8.55 -5.31
C ILE A 123 10.41 -9.05 -6.61
N LEU A 124 9.69 -8.19 -7.35
CA LEU A 124 8.86 -8.61 -8.50
C LEU A 124 9.58 -9.50 -9.53
N PRO A 125 10.84 -9.23 -9.91
CA PRO A 125 11.53 -10.02 -10.94
C PRO A 125 11.90 -11.44 -10.48
N TYR A 126 11.70 -11.78 -9.20
CA TYR A 126 12.20 -13.00 -8.57
C TYR A 126 11.09 -13.88 -7.95
N ILE A 127 9.83 -13.56 -8.20
CA ILE A 127 8.67 -14.26 -7.61
C ILE A 127 7.77 -14.87 -8.69
N LYS A 128 7.08 -15.96 -8.36
CA LYS A 128 6.19 -16.71 -9.28
C LYS A 128 4.72 -16.72 -8.86
N SER A 129 4.40 -16.16 -7.69
CA SER A 129 3.03 -15.97 -7.21
C SER A 129 2.94 -14.77 -6.27
N ALA A 130 1.71 -14.26 -6.05
CA ALA A 130 1.47 -13.16 -5.13
C ALA A 130 1.89 -13.51 -3.70
N ARG A 131 1.55 -14.73 -3.25
CA ARG A 131 1.92 -15.24 -1.92
C ARG A 131 3.43 -15.38 -1.74
N GLU A 132 4.16 -15.79 -2.79
CA GLU A 132 5.63 -15.79 -2.77
C GLU A 132 6.18 -14.37 -2.65
N GLY A 133 5.56 -13.38 -3.31
CA GLY A 133 5.88 -11.96 -3.13
C GLY A 133 5.78 -11.49 -1.68
N VAL A 134 4.66 -11.81 -1.02
CA VAL A 134 4.44 -11.52 0.40
C VAL A 134 5.53 -12.14 1.28
N LEU A 135 5.77 -13.45 1.12
CA LEU A 135 6.77 -14.16 1.94
C LEU A 135 8.18 -13.62 1.69
N LYS A 136 8.52 -13.34 0.43
CA LYS A 136 9.82 -12.82 0.07
C LYS A 136 10.05 -11.43 0.64
N LEU A 137 9.06 -10.54 0.57
CA LEU A 137 9.14 -9.22 1.19
C LEU A 137 9.23 -9.33 2.71
N GLY A 138 8.43 -10.20 3.34
CA GLY A 138 8.50 -10.47 4.77
C GLY A 138 9.89 -10.90 5.24
N GLU A 139 10.51 -11.85 4.55
CA GLU A 139 11.89 -12.28 4.82
C GLU A 139 12.90 -11.12 4.69
N MET A 140 12.69 -10.22 3.73
CA MET A 140 13.58 -9.08 3.51
C MET A 140 13.40 -8.02 4.60
N ILE A 141 12.17 -7.78 5.07
CA ILE A 141 11.87 -6.90 6.22
C ILE A 141 12.54 -7.46 7.47
N GLU A 142 12.41 -8.75 7.76
CA GLU A 142 13.03 -9.38 8.93
C GLU A 142 14.56 -9.34 8.87
N LYS A 143 15.14 -9.44 7.66
CA LYS A 143 16.59 -9.52 7.46
C LYS A 143 17.29 -8.16 7.43
N TYR A 144 16.70 -7.19 6.73
CA TYR A 144 17.33 -5.88 6.45
C TYR A 144 16.69 -4.74 7.22
N GLY A 145 15.52 -4.98 7.81
CA GLY A 145 14.67 -3.93 8.34
C GLY A 145 14.08 -3.05 7.24
N SER A 146 13.25 -2.11 7.67
CA SER A 146 12.63 -1.09 6.83
C SER A 146 13.10 0.30 7.25
N ALA A 147 13.42 1.15 6.28
CA ALA A 147 13.74 2.55 6.50
C ALA A 147 12.49 3.43 6.65
N GLU A 148 11.31 2.91 6.31
CA GLU A 148 10.04 3.61 6.35
C GLU A 148 8.84 2.66 6.54
N GLY A 149 7.64 3.22 6.68
CA GLY A 149 6.40 2.45 6.70
C GLY A 149 5.74 2.39 5.32
N PHE A 150 5.38 1.19 4.88
CA PHE A 150 4.72 0.97 3.60
C PHE A 150 3.64 -0.14 3.64
N GLY A 151 2.64 0.06 2.79
CA GLY A 151 1.70 -0.93 2.31
C GLY A 151 2.06 -1.36 0.89
N ILE A 152 2.07 -2.66 0.62
CA ILE A 152 2.47 -3.22 -0.68
C ILE A 152 1.49 -4.32 -1.09
N ALA A 153 1.01 -4.23 -2.33
CA ALA A 153 0.17 -5.27 -2.89
C ALA A 153 0.93 -6.20 -3.83
N PHE A 154 0.50 -7.45 -3.80
CA PHE A 154 0.87 -8.47 -4.77
C PHE A 154 -0.40 -9.10 -5.33
N MET A 155 -0.43 -9.39 -6.62
CA MET A 155 -1.53 -10.12 -7.24
C MET A 155 -1.03 -11.12 -8.28
N ASP A 156 -1.80 -12.17 -8.52
CA ASP A 156 -1.59 -13.08 -9.64
C ASP A 156 -2.93 -13.52 -10.21
N GLY A 157 -2.97 -14.52 -11.09
CA GLY A 157 -4.22 -15.01 -11.69
C GLY A 157 -5.21 -15.68 -10.72
N LYS A 158 -4.87 -15.80 -9.42
CA LYS A 158 -5.69 -16.50 -8.42
C LYS A 158 -6.00 -15.66 -7.17
N GLU A 159 -5.09 -14.78 -6.77
CA GLU A 159 -5.24 -14.07 -5.51
C GLU A 159 -4.56 -12.69 -5.50
N THR A 160 -5.08 -11.82 -4.64
CA THR A 160 -4.46 -10.54 -4.28
C THR A 160 -4.15 -10.54 -2.79
N TRP A 161 -2.96 -10.09 -2.43
CA TRP A 161 -2.48 -9.90 -1.07
C TRP A 161 -2.07 -8.46 -0.86
N TYR A 162 -2.22 -7.96 0.37
CA TYR A 162 -1.71 -6.66 0.78
C TYR A 162 -0.92 -6.83 2.08
N LEU A 163 0.30 -6.31 2.12
CA LEU A 163 1.23 -6.37 3.24
C LEU A 163 1.40 -4.97 3.81
N GLU A 164 1.27 -4.82 5.12
CA GLU A 164 1.64 -3.62 5.88
C GLU A 164 2.82 -3.99 6.80
N ASN A 165 3.90 -3.20 6.77
CA ASN A 165 4.97 -3.36 7.76
C ASN A 165 4.65 -2.59 9.06
N ALA A 166 5.35 -2.95 10.13
CA ALA A 166 5.23 -2.36 11.45
C ALA A 166 6.61 -2.26 12.10
N GLY A 167 7.02 -1.02 12.43
CA GLY A 167 8.37 -0.74 12.89
C GLY A 167 9.43 -1.09 11.84
N GLY A 168 10.63 -1.37 12.31
CA GLY A 168 11.75 -1.80 11.48
C GLY A 168 11.56 -3.20 10.88
N HIS A 169 11.04 -4.17 11.63
CA HIS A 169 11.22 -5.59 11.28
C HIS A 169 9.95 -6.45 11.31
N ARG A 170 8.78 -5.89 11.62
CA ARG A 170 7.52 -6.64 11.67
C ARG A 170 6.63 -6.35 10.48
N TRP A 171 5.74 -7.29 10.18
CA TRP A 171 4.79 -7.14 9.09
C TRP A 171 3.58 -8.05 9.27
N LEU A 172 2.46 -7.65 8.66
CA LEU A 172 1.23 -8.42 8.53
C LEU A 172 0.74 -8.31 7.09
N ALA A 173 0.37 -9.43 6.49
CA ALA A 173 -0.22 -9.50 5.19
C ALA A 173 -1.48 -10.34 5.19
N LYS A 174 -2.50 -9.86 4.48
CA LYS A 174 -3.80 -10.52 4.38
C LYS A 174 -4.18 -10.70 2.92
N LYS A 175 -4.82 -11.83 2.65
CA LYS A 175 -5.43 -12.10 1.35
C LYS A 175 -6.72 -11.30 1.22
N MET A 176 -6.92 -10.64 0.08
CA MET A 176 -8.15 -9.94 -0.23
C MET A 176 -9.32 -10.92 -0.36
N PRO A 177 -10.45 -10.68 0.34
CA PRO A 177 -11.67 -11.42 0.09
C PRO A 177 -12.20 -11.14 -1.32
N GLU A 178 -12.60 -12.19 -2.04
CA GLU A 178 -13.08 -12.07 -3.43
C GLU A 178 -14.36 -11.23 -3.55
N ASP A 179 -15.19 -11.18 -2.52
CA ASP A 179 -16.50 -10.51 -2.51
C ASP A 179 -16.49 -9.15 -1.79
N LYS A 180 -15.30 -8.56 -1.60
CA LYS A 180 -15.12 -7.28 -0.92
C LYS A 180 -14.13 -6.38 -1.65
N TYR A 181 -14.10 -5.12 -1.24
CA TYR A 181 -13.06 -4.16 -1.58
C TYR A 181 -12.38 -3.63 -0.31
N MET A 182 -11.21 -3.02 -0.50
CA MET A 182 -10.43 -2.30 0.51
C MET A 182 -10.07 -0.92 -0.02
N VAL A 183 -10.08 0.08 0.86
CA VAL A 183 -9.55 1.42 0.60
C VAL A 183 -8.52 1.74 1.67
N SER A 184 -7.39 2.29 1.25
CA SER A 184 -6.36 2.82 2.14
C SER A 184 -5.97 4.24 1.72
N GLY A 185 -5.80 5.11 2.72
CA GLY A 185 -4.95 6.30 2.59
C GLY A 185 -3.56 6.01 3.15
N ASN A 186 -2.88 7.05 3.63
CA ASN A 186 -1.55 6.93 4.23
C ASN A 186 -1.60 6.58 5.72
N GLN A 187 -2.29 5.49 6.03
CA GLN A 187 -2.44 4.95 7.37
C GLN A 187 -2.66 3.44 7.27
N SER A 188 -2.01 2.69 8.16
CA SER A 188 -2.25 1.26 8.31
C SER A 188 -3.72 0.98 8.61
N ARG A 189 -4.28 -0.02 7.93
CA ARG A 189 -5.71 -0.37 7.99
C ARG A 189 -5.95 -1.60 8.85
N TYR A 190 -4.97 -2.49 9.00
CA TYR A 190 -5.22 -3.79 9.61
C TYR A 190 -5.55 -3.72 11.10
N ARG A 191 -6.49 -4.58 11.50
CA ARG A 191 -7.04 -4.72 12.85
C ARG A 191 -6.78 -6.14 13.34
N LYS A 192 -7.76 -7.02 13.24
CA LYS A 192 -7.65 -8.43 13.66
C LYS A 192 -6.67 -9.25 12.82
N TYR A 193 -5.95 -10.14 13.49
CA TYR A 193 -5.05 -11.15 12.91
C TYR A 193 -5.62 -12.56 13.11
N ASP A 194 -5.65 -13.34 12.03
CA ASP A 194 -6.04 -14.76 12.01
C ASP A 194 -4.86 -15.60 11.52
N PRO A 195 -4.08 -16.27 12.41
CA PRO A 195 -2.89 -17.03 12.02
C PRO A 195 -3.19 -18.23 11.11
N ALA A 196 -4.46 -18.63 10.96
CA ALA A 196 -4.83 -19.70 10.04
C ALA A 196 -4.96 -19.21 8.58
N LYS A 197 -5.09 -17.90 8.36
CA LYS A 197 -5.35 -17.30 7.04
C LYS A 197 -4.32 -16.25 6.63
N ASP A 198 -3.79 -15.53 7.60
CA ASP A 198 -2.90 -14.40 7.39
C ASP A 198 -1.44 -14.84 7.41
N LEU A 199 -0.57 -14.01 6.82
CA LEU A 199 0.88 -14.16 6.86
C LEU A 199 1.47 -13.01 7.66
N ALA A 200 2.43 -13.28 8.53
CA ALA A 200 3.00 -12.27 9.41
C ALA A 200 4.38 -12.69 9.92
N SER A 201 5.09 -11.74 10.54
CA SER A 201 6.24 -12.04 11.40
C SER A 201 5.84 -13.04 12.48
N LYS A 202 6.71 -14.04 12.73
CA LYS A 202 6.41 -15.13 13.67
C LYS A 202 6.15 -14.65 15.10
N ASP A 203 6.83 -13.58 15.51
CA ASP A 203 6.75 -12.99 16.84
C ASP A 203 5.73 -11.84 16.95
N LEU A 204 4.97 -11.52 15.88
CA LEU A 204 4.12 -10.32 15.79
C LEU A 204 3.28 -10.11 17.07
N VAL A 205 2.45 -11.08 17.43
CA VAL A 205 1.54 -10.92 18.58
C VAL A 205 2.27 -11.01 19.92
N GLU A 206 3.26 -11.90 20.03
CA GLU A 206 3.96 -12.16 21.29
C GLU A 206 4.83 -10.96 21.69
N TRP A 207 5.59 -10.41 20.75
CA TRP A 207 6.42 -9.23 20.97
C TRP A 207 5.59 -8.00 21.36
N ALA A 208 4.45 -7.76 20.69
CA ALA A 208 3.57 -6.65 21.06
C ALA A 208 3.00 -6.80 22.46
N ARG A 209 2.72 -8.03 22.90
CA ARG A 209 2.19 -8.32 24.23
C ARG A 209 3.25 -8.12 25.31
N GLU A 210 4.45 -8.64 25.09
CA GLU A 210 5.58 -8.48 26.02
C GLU A 210 5.93 -7.00 26.25
N ASN A 211 5.80 -6.18 25.20
CA ASN A 211 6.05 -4.74 25.25
C ASN A 211 4.81 -3.89 25.60
N LYS A 212 3.68 -4.52 25.97
CA LYS A 212 2.45 -3.84 26.40
C LYS A 212 1.92 -2.82 25.37
N LEU A 213 1.97 -3.16 24.10
CA LEU A 213 1.55 -2.28 23.01
C LEU A 213 0.03 -2.27 22.77
N PHE A 214 -0.69 -3.25 23.30
CA PHE A 214 -2.15 -3.35 23.22
C PHE A 214 -2.73 -4.00 24.49
N GLU A 215 -4.03 -3.84 24.71
CA GLU A 215 -4.78 -4.49 25.79
C GLU A 215 -5.82 -5.48 25.26
N GLY A 216 -6.00 -6.62 25.94
CA GLY A 216 -7.05 -7.59 25.60
C GLY A 216 -6.79 -8.41 24.33
N GLU A 217 -7.77 -8.42 23.41
CA GLU A 217 -7.62 -9.10 22.11
C GLU A 217 -6.65 -8.33 21.21
N PHE A 218 -5.82 -9.03 20.46
CA PHE A 218 -4.84 -8.39 19.58
C PHE A 218 -5.52 -7.61 18.45
N ASP A 219 -5.24 -6.30 18.39
CA ASP A 219 -5.56 -5.41 17.30
C ASP A 219 -4.27 -4.79 16.74
N PHE A 220 -3.98 -5.05 15.46
CA PHE A 220 -2.77 -4.59 14.79
C PHE A 220 -2.70 -3.05 14.71
N HIS A 221 -3.85 -2.37 14.59
CA HIS A 221 -3.88 -0.92 14.52
C HIS A 221 -3.49 -0.32 15.88
N GLU A 222 -4.12 -0.81 16.95
CA GLU A 222 -3.81 -0.38 18.33
C GLU A 222 -2.34 -0.63 18.69
N ALA A 223 -1.84 -1.84 18.37
CA ALA A 223 -0.47 -2.22 18.68
C ALA A 223 0.56 -1.41 17.89
N TYR A 224 0.35 -1.27 16.57
CA TYR A 224 1.43 -0.88 15.66
C TYR A 224 1.25 0.46 14.96
N SER A 225 0.02 0.88 14.71
CA SER A 225 -0.26 1.96 13.75
C SER A 225 -0.25 3.32 14.42
N LEU A 226 0.17 4.34 13.68
CA LEU A 226 0.02 5.73 14.09
C LEU A 226 -1.42 6.19 13.81
N GLU A 227 -2.12 6.60 14.86
CA GLU A 227 -3.36 7.35 14.78
C GLU A 227 -3.15 8.74 15.40
N SER A 228 -3.48 9.78 14.65
CA SER A 228 -3.19 11.17 14.97
C SER A 228 -4.32 12.11 14.53
N GLU A 229 -4.36 13.33 15.07
CA GLU A 229 -5.31 14.35 14.63
C GLU A 229 -5.18 14.71 13.14
N LYS A 230 -4.01 14.47 12.54
CA LYS A 230 -3.80 14.68 11.10
C LYS A 230 -4.64 13.72 10.26
N ASP A 231 -4.94 12.53 10.76
CA ASP A 231 -5.71 11.53 10.02
C ASP A 231 -7.12 12.02 9.67
N LYS A 232 -7.74 12.83 10.54
CA LYS A 232 -9.07 13.43 10.34
C LYS A 232 -9.15 14.38 9.15
N THR A 233 -8.02 14.87 8.65
CA THR A 233 -7.95 15.76 7.48
C THR A 233 -7.18 15.14 6.30
N TYR A 234 -6.28 14.19 6.57
CA TYR A 234 -5.39 13.65 5.55
C TYR A 234 -5.78 12.26 5.05
N ASN A 235 -6.32 11.40 5.94
CA ASN A 235 -6.52 9.97 5.66
C ASN A 235 -8.00 9.58 5.70
N TYR A 236 -8.71 9.89 6.79
CA TYR A 236 -10.11 9.52 6.98
C TYR A 236 -11.02 10.05 5.88
N PRO A 237 -10.90 11.30 5.42
CA PRO A 237 -11.75 11.80 4.34
C PRO A 237 -11.66 10.99 3.05
N ARG A 238 -10.46 10.52 2.67
CA ARG A 238 -10.27 9.70 1.46
C ARG A 238 -10.91 8.33 1.61
N VAL A 239 -10.69 7.67 2.75
CA VAL A 239 -11.30 6.36 3.04
C VAL A 239 -12.82 6.49 3.07
N TRP A 240 -13.34 7.47 3.81
CA TRP A 240 -14.77 7.78 3.93
C TRP A 240 -15.42 8.02 2.57
N TYR A 241 -14.87 8.92 1.75
CA TYR A 241 -15.48 9.29 0.48
C TYR A 241 -15.50 8.13 -0.51
N LEU A 242 -14.39 7.39 -0.60
CA LEU A 242 -14.29 6.23 -1.47
C LEU A 242 -15.20 5.08 -1.01
N GLN A 243 -15.34 4.87 0.31
CA GLN A 243 -16.31 3.91 0.84
C GLN A 243 -17.76 4.36 0.57
N LYS A 244 -18.07 5.65 0.73
CA LYS A 244 -19.37 6.23 0.38
C LYS A 244 -19.70 6.08 -1.11
N LEU A 245 -18.70 6.16 -1.99
CA LEU A 245 -18.88 5.97 -3.44
C LEU A 245 -19.28 4.53 -3.79
N PHE A 246 -18.73 3.54 -3.09
CA PHE A 246 -18.96 2.11 -3.38
C PHE A 246 -20.08 1.48 -2.54
N THR A 247 -20.34 2.05 -1.37
CA THR A 247 -21.31 1.54 -0.39
C THR A 247 -22.16 2.69 0.19
N PRO A 248 -22.89 3.46 -0.65
CA PRO A 248 -23.73 4.56 -0.20
C PRO A 248 -24.83 4.14 0.80
N SER A 249 -25.14 2.84 0.91
CA SER A 249 -26.06 2.29 1.92
C SER A 249 -25.52 2.34 3.35
N VAL A 250 -24.21 2.55 3.55
CA VAL A 250 -23.56 2.60 4.87
C VAL A 250 -23.28 4.05 5.24
N GLU A 251 -23.89 4.51 6.32
CA GLU A 251 -23.56 5.80 6.93
C GLU A 251 -22.30 5.68 7.77
N GLN A 252 -21.40 6.66 7.63
CA GLN A 252 -20.09 6.69 8.31
C GLN A 252 -19.79 8.11 8.77
N ASP A 253 -19.27 8.22 9.99
CA ASP A 253 -18.73 9.47 10.52
C ASP A 253 -17.27 9.62 10.09
N VAL A 254 -16.98 10.63 9.26
CA VAL A 254 -15.63 10.90 8.75
C VAL A 254 -14.61 11.20 9.88
N THR A 255 -15.07 11.56 11.07
CA THR A 255 -14.23 11.97 12.20
C THR A 255 -13.80 10.82 13.10
N ILE A 256 -14.37 9.62 12.91
CA ILE A 256 -14.14 8.42 13.73
C ILE A 256 -13.45 7.35 12.90
N ASN A 257 -12.40 6.74 13.45
CA ASN A 257 -11.62 5.70 12.77
C ASN A 257 -12.26 4.30 12.87
N ASP A 258 -13.53 4.17 12.51
CA ASP A 258 -14.26 2.89 12.52
C ASP A 258 -14.53 2.32 11.12
N PHE A 259 -13.94 2.93 10.08
CA PHE A 259 -14.05 2.48 8.70
C PHE A 259 -13.64 1.01 8.55
N PRO A 260 -14.52 0.12 8.04
CA PRO A 260 -14.18 -1.27 7.82
C PRO A 260 -12.96 -1.41 6.90
N VAL A 261 -12.06 -2.35 7.22
CA VAL A 261 -10.92 -2.70 6.35
C VAL A 261 -11.40 -3.26 5.03
N TYR A 262 -12.40 -4.16 5.11
CA TYR A 262 -13.03 -4.78 3.97
C TYR A 262 -14.53 -4.56 3.99
N GLN A 263 -15.10 -4.11 2.88
CA GLN A 263 -16.52 -3.88 2.74
C GLN A 263 -17.04 -4.48 1.43
N LYS A 264 -18.31 -4.89 1.41
CA LYS A 264 -18.97 -5.37 0.19
C LYS A 264 -19.65 -4.16 -0.45
N ALA A 265 -19.31 -3.86 -1.69
CA ALA A 265 -19.94 -2.78 -2.43
C ALA A 265 -21.43 -3.06 -2.66
N ASP A 266 -22.25 -2.02 -2.73
CA ASP A 266 -23.71 -2.13 -2.95
C ASP A 266 -24.05 -2.66 -4.34
N ARG A 267 -23.12 -2.51 -5.28
CA ARG A 267 -23.17 -3.06 -6.63
C ARG A 267 -21.79 -3.50 -7.09
N LEU A 268 -21.77 -4.30 -8.15
CA LEU A 268 -20.52 -4.58 -8.86
C LEU A 268 -19.91 -3.28 -9.41
N LEU A 269 -18.59 -3.19 -9.30
CA LEU A 269 -17.75 -2.08 -9.72
C LEU A 269 -17.16 -2.34 -11.11
N SER A 270 -16.95 -1.28 -11.87
CA SER A 270 -16.25 -1.30 -13.15
C SER A 270 -14.90 -0.58 -13.05
N ILE A 271 -14.02 -0.80 -14.04
CA ILE A 271 -12.76 -0.04 -14.11
C ILE A 271 -13.01 1.48 -14.19
N ASP A 272 -14.13 1.90 -14.79
CA ASP A 272 -14.48 3.32 -14.88
C ASP A 272 -14.99 3.87 -13.54
N ASP A 273 -15.58 3.05 -12.68
CA ASP A 273 -15.89 3.44 -11.30
C ASP A 273 -14.60 3.72 -10.52
N LEU A 274 -13.57 2.87 -10.69
CA LEU A 274 -12.27 3.06 -10.06
C LEU A 274 -11.53 4.30 -10.60
N LYS A 275 -11.57 4.54 -11.92
CA LYS A 275 -11.01 5.77 -12.50
C LYS A 275 -11.68 7.02 -11.96
N LYS A 276 -13.02 7.03 -11.82
CA LYS A 276 -13.75 8.14 -11.19
C LYS A 276 -13.32 8.33 -9.75
N ALA A 277 -13.19 7.23 -9.02
CA ALA A 277 -12.76 7.23 -7.62
C ALA A 277 -11.37 7.89 -7.45
N PHE A 278 -10.37 7.47 -8.25
CA PHE A 278 -9.03 8.06 -8.22
C PHE A 278 -8.95 9.51 -8.71
N ARG A 279 -9.89 9.95 -9.55
CA ARG A 279 -9.96 11.33 -10.07
C ARG A 279 -10.78 12.27 -9.20
N SER A 280 -11.38 11.76 -8.14
CA SER A 280 -12.27 12.54 -7.29
C SER A 280 -11.51 13.50 -6.38
N HIS A 281 -12.18 14.61 -6.07
CA HIS A 281 -11.77 15.60 -5.09
C HIS A 281 -12.97 15.90 -4.17
N TYR A 282 -13.64 14.83 -3.72
CA TYR A 282 -14.90 14.91 -2.95
C TYR A 282 -16.11 15.40 -3.76
N ASP A 283 -16.14 15.06 -5.05
CA ASP A 283 -17.13 15.50 -6.04
C ASP A 283 -18.56 15.42 -5.50
N GLY A 284 -19.29 16.53 -5.63
CA GLY A 284 -20.71 16.63 -5.24
C GLY A 284 -20.95 16.72 -3.72
N THR A 285 -19.92 16.93 -2.91
CA THR A 285 -20.04 17.19 -1.46
C THR A 285 -19.70 18.64 -1.12
N GLU A 286 -19.89 19.04 0.14
CA GLU A 286 -19.44 20.33 0.66
C GLU A 286 -17.90 20.49 0.68
N HIS A 287 -17.17 19.38 0.55
CA HIS A 287 -15.70 19.35 0.54
C HIS A 287 -15.11 19.40 -0.88
N ASP A 288 -15.92 19.57 -1.92
CA ASP A 288 -15.44 19.73 -3.29
C ASP A 288 -14.77 21.12 -3.47
N PRO A 289 -13.44 21.20 -3.59
CA PRO A 289 -12.73 22.48 -3.61
C PRO A 289 -13.01 23.27 -4.90
N TYR A 290 -13.41 22.61 -5.99
CA TYR A 290 -13.70 23.26 -7.26
C TYR A 290 -15.15 23.76 -7.33
N LEU A 291 -16.11 22.96 -6.85
CA LEU A 291 -17.51 23.36 -6.79
C LEU A 291 -17.71 24.60 -5.91
N HIS A 292 -17.02 24.65 -4.76
CA HIS A 292 -17.19 25.73 -3.77
C HIS A 292 -16.13 26.83 -3.89
N SER A 293 -15.19 26.71 -4.84
CA SER A 293 -14.06 27.64 -4.99
C SER A 293 -13.31 27.87 -3.67
N ASN A 294 -13.10 26.79 -2.90
CA ASN A 294 -12.51 26.85 -1.55
C ASN A 294 -11.01 26.47 -1.59
N PRO A 295 -10.09 27.45 -1.64
CA PRO A 295 -8.66 27.16 -1.62
C PRO A 295 -8.14 26.74 -0.24
N LYS A 296 -8.99 26.73 0.78
CA LYS A 296 -8.67 26.39 2.18
C LYS A 296 -9.33 25.08 2.62
N GLU A 297 -9.75 24.25 1.67
CA GLU A 297 -10.33 22.94 1.99
C GLU A 297 -9.37 22.15 2.91
N PRO A 298 -9.80 21.78 4.13
CA PRO A 298 -8.93 21.04 5.05
C PRO A 298 -8.67 19.61 4.59
N TYR A 299 -9.57 19.01 3.80
CA TYR A 299 -9.42 17.62 3.39
C TYR A 299 -8.47 17.49 2.21
N ARG A 300 -7.44 16.66 2.39
CA ARG A 300 -6.53 16.27 1.32
C ARG A 300 -7.34 15.52 0.25
N PRO A 301 -7.45 15.99 -1.00
CA PRO A 301 -8.21 15.27 -2.04
C PRO A 301 -7.56 13.94 -2.41
N ILE A 302 -8.31 13.06 -3.07
CA ILE A 302 -7.78 11.80 -3.63
C ILE A 302 -6.91 12.16 -4.84
N SER A 303 -7.51 12.81 -5.84
CA SER A 303 -6.80 13.35 -7.00
C SER A 303 -6.14 14.68 -6.65
N ILE A 304 -4.85 14.81 -6.96
CA ILE A 304 -4.10 16.03 -6.68
C ILE A 304 -3.13 16.33 -7.83
N PHE A 305 -2.74 17.60 -7.99
CA PHE A 305 -1.85 18.04 -9.08
C PHE A 305 -0.46 17.37 -9.11
N ARG A 306 -0.10 16.63 -8.05
CA ARG A 306 1.17 15.93 -7.88
C ARG A 306 1.07 14.41 -8.12
N THR A 307 -0.10 13.91 -8.55
CA THR A 307 -0.27 12.52 -8.99
C THR A 307 0.48 12.32 -10.31
N ILE A 308 1.43 11.37 -10.33
CA ILE A 308 2.26 11.06 -11.50
C ILE A 308 1.82 9.77 -12.21
N ASN A 309 1.11 8.86 -11.51
CA ASN A 309 0.49 7.65 -12.07
C ASN A 309 -0.89 7.37 -11.44
#